data_AF-A0A1Q6UYJ4-F1
#
_entry.id   AF-A0A1Q6UYJ4-F1
#
_cell.length_a   1.000
_cell.length_b   1.000
_cell.length_c   1.000
_cell.angle_alpha   90.00
_cell.angle_beta   90.00
_cell.angle_gamma   90.00
#
_symmetry.space_group_name_H-M   'P 1'
#
loop_
_entity.id
_entity.type
_entity.pdbx_description
1 polymer ?
#
loop_
_entity_poly.entity_id
_entity_poly.type
_entity_poly.pdbx_seq_one_letter_code
_entity_poly.pdbx_strand_id
1 'polypeptide(L)' 'MPTKYALELRKNRTSLDEHEKSIKHLTMAENAYLELKDKYNFKYISCVKEDKLRNIEDINNELYELIRNI' A
#
# COMPACT_ATOMS: atom_id res chain seq x y z
N MET A 1 1.11 -0.19 -2.14
CA MET A 1 1.52 -1.11 -1.07
C MET A 1 2.87 -1.69 -1.44
N PRO A 2 3.85 -1.78 -0.52
CA PRO A 2 5.14 -2.35 -0.88
C PRO A 2 5.07 -3.86 -1.15
N THR A 3 5.78 -4.31 -2.18
CA THR A 3 5.73 -5.71 -2.69
C THR A 3 6.05 -6.71 -1.58
N LYS A 4 7.05 -6.41 -0.75
CA LYS A 4 7.46 -7.26 0.39
C LYS A 4 6.27 -7.65 1.28
N TYR A 5 5.48 -6.66 1.69
CA TYR A 5 4.35 -6.90 2.59
C TYR A 5 3.11 -7.42 1.85
N ALA A 6 2.94 -7.09 0.58
CA ALA A 6 1.90 -7.70 -0.25
C ALA A 6 2.09 -9.22 -0.28
N LEU A 7 3.33 -9.69 -0.46
CA LEU A 7 3.67 -11.11 -0.43
C LEU A 7 3.46 -11.75 0.95
N GLU A 8 3.65 -11.00 2.04
CA GLU A 8 3.39 -11.47 3.39
C GLU A 8 1.89 -11.66 3.64
N LEU A 9 1.06 -10.65 3.35
CA LEU A 9 -0.39 -10.73 3.49
C LEU A 9 -0.99 -11.83 2.62
N ARG A 10 -0.41 -12.04 1.43
CA ARG A 10 -0.82 -13.07 0.48
C ARG A 10 -0.82 -14.48 1.08
N LYS A 11 0.06 -14.77 2.05
CA LYS A 11 0.15 -16.09 2.70
C LYS A 11 -1.14 -16.48 3.44
N ASN A 12 -1.93 -15.49 3.85
CA ASN A 12 -3.18 -15.70 4.58
C ASN A 12 -4.40 -15.88 3.65
N ARG A 13 -4.19 -15.93 2.33
CA ARG A 13 -5.27 -16.06 1.34
C ARG A 13 -5.36 -17.48 0.80
N THR A 14 -6.58 -18.00 0.72
CA THR A 14 -6.87 -19.34 0.17
C THR A 14 -6.84 -19.36 -1.36
N SER A 15 -7.16 -18.23 -2.01
CA SER A 15 -7.14 -18.08 -3.47
C SER A 15 -6.54 -16.75 -3.88
N LEU A 16 -5.88 -16.76 -5.04
CA LEU A 16 -5.18 -15.63 -5.63
C LEU A 16 -5.59 -15.46 -7.08
N ASP A 17 -5.75 -14.21 -7.52
CA ASP A 17 -5.87 -13.90 -8.94
C ASP A 17 -4.51 -13.94 -9.66
N GLU A 18 -4.53 -13.84 -10.99
CA GLU A 18 -3.30 -13.91 -11.80
C GLU A 18 -2.33 -12.75 -11.57
N HIS A 19 -2.82 -11.55 -11.25
CA HIS A 19 -1.96 -10.42 -10.93
C HIS A 19 -1.31 -10.58 -9.57
N GLU A 20 -2.03 -11.09 -8.57
CA GLU A 20 -1.54 -11.35 -7.21
C GLU A 20 -0.47 -12.46 -7.17
N LYS A 21 -0.50 -13.40 -8.12
CA LYS A 21 0.52 -14.44 -8.27
C LYS A 21 1.85 -13.87 -8.78
N SER A 22 1.81 -12.87 -9.65
CA SER A 22 3.00 -12.34 -10.32
C SER A 22 3.70 -11.26 -9.49
N ILE A 23 4.88 -11.61 -8.97
CA ILE A 23 5.75 -10.68 -8.23
C ILE A 23 6.11 -9.47 -9.11
N LYS A 24 6.37 -9.70 -10.41
CA LYS A 24 6.67 -8.63 -11.36
C LYS A 24 5.52 -7.61 -11.44
N HIS A 25 4.28 -8.07 -11.52
CA HIS A 25 3.13 -7.17 -11.54
C HIS A 25 2.99 -6.39 -10.24
N LEU A 26 3.19 -7.03 -9.08
CA LEU A 26 3.15 -6.35 -7.79
C LEU A 26 4.21 -5.23 -7.69
N THR A 27 5.44 -5.50 -8.11
CA THR A 27 6.52 -4.50 -8.11
C THR A 27 6.27 -3.37 -9.10
N MET A 28 5.77 -3.69 -10.29
CA MET A 28 5.39 -2.66 -11.26
C MET A 28 4.27 -1.77 -10.73
N ALA A 29 3.26 -2.35 -10.06
CA ALA A 29 2.17 -1.58 -9.46
C ALA A 29 2.68 -0.66 -8.33
N GLU A 30 3.53 -1.18 -7.45
CA GLU A 30 4.17 -0.38 -6.39
C GLU A 30 4.88 0.85 -6.97
N ASN A 31 5.77 0.64 -7.95
CA ASN A 31 6.53 1.72 -8.58
C ASN A 31 5.61 2.73 -9.27
N ALA A 32 4.61 2.26 -10.03
CA ALA A 32 3.66 3.13 -10.71
C ALA A 32 2.89 4.02 -9.73
N TYR A 33 2.42 3.49 -8.59
CA TYR A 33 1.70 4.31 -7.60
C TYR A 33 2.61 5.33 -6.90
N LEU A 34 3.88 4.99 -6.65
CA LEU A 34 4.86 5.93 -6.10
C LEU A 34 5.14 7.07 -7.11
N GLU A 35 5.34 6.73 -8.38
CA GLU A 35 5.52 7.73 -9.45
C GLU A 35 4.30 8.64 -9.60
N LEU A 36 3.08 8.07 -9.61
CA LEU A 36 1.84 8.83 -9.74
C LEU A 36 1.62 9.78 -8.57
N LYS A 37 1.93 9.34 -7.35
CA LYS A 37 1.86 10.19 -6.16
C LYS A 37 2.70 11.44 -6.35
N ASP A 38 3.96 11.29 -6.74
CA ASP A 38 4.88 12.43 -6.84
C ASP A 38 4.53 13.30 -8.04
N LYS A 39 4.14 12.70 -9.17
CA LYS A 39 3.74 13.41 -10.40
C LYS A 39 2.51 14.30 -10.21
N TYR A 40 1.52 13.84 -9.46
CA TYR A 40 0.25 14.56 -9.26
C TYR A 40 0.10 15.16 -7.86
N ASN A 41 1.18 15.12 -7.06
CA ASN A 41 1.22 15.59 -5.68
C ASN A 41 0.06 15.05 -4.82
N PHE A 42 -0.27 13.77 -5.00
CA PHE A 42 -1.32 13.13 -4.23
C PHE A 42 -0.93 13.02 -2.75
N LYS A 43 -1.91 13.21 -1.87
CA LYS A 43 -1.76 12.85 -0.46
C LYS A 43 -1.49 11.35 -0.38
N TYR A 44 -0.45 10.98 0.34
CA TYR A 44 0.01 9.61 0.45
C TYR A 44 0.09 9.19 1.89
N ILE A 45 -0.61 8.10 2.21
CA ILE A 45 -0.59 7.47 3.51
C ILE A 45 0.14 6.14 3.34
N SER A 46 1.31 6.01 3.96
CA SER A 46 2.05 4.75 3.92
C SER A 46 1.34 3.70 4.77
N CYS A 47 1.19 2.47 4.26
CA CYS A 47 0.71 1.33 5.05
C CYS A 47 1.83 0.64 5.85
N VAL A 48 3.07 1.12 5.74
CA VAL A 48 4.27 0.58 6.41
C VAL A 48 5.01 1.70 7.11
N LYS A 49 5.48 1.45 8.33
CA LYS A 49 6.33 2.35 9.12
C LYS A 49 7.39 1.52 9.84
N GLU A 50 8.65 1.96 9.84
CA GLU A 50 9.77 1.28 10.52
C GLU A 50 9.87 -0.22 10.16
N ASP A 51 9.76 -0.54 8.86
CA ASP A 51 9.78 -1.90 8.32
C ASP A 51 8.68 -2.83 8.91
N LYS A 52 7.56 -2.27 9.38
CA LYS A 52 6.39 -3.02 9.86
C LYS A 52 5.09 -2.53 9.23
N LEU A 53 4.15 -3.46 9.01
CA LEU A 53 2.77 -3.11 8.64
C LEU A 53 2.13 -2.31 9.77
N ARG A 54 1.46 -1.22 9.40
CA ARG A 54 0.71 -0.40 10.35
C ARG A 54 -0.63 -1.04 10.69
N ASN A 55 -1.15 -0.71 11.87
CA ASN A 55 -2.52 -1.05 12.23
C ASN A 55 -3.51 -0.26 11.37
N ILE A 56 -4.67 -0.86 11.09
CA ILE A 56 -5.76 -0.24 10.33
C ILE A 56 -6.25 1.03 11.03
N GLU A 57 -6.34 1.03 12.36
CA GLU A 57 -6.76 2.18 13.15
C GLU A 57 -5.79 3.37 13.00
N ASP A 58 -4.48 3.13 13.00
CA ASP A 58 -3.47 4.18 12.81
C ASP A 58 -3.54 4.80 11.41
N ILE A 59 -3.79 3.98 10.39
CA ILE A 59 -3.98 4.46 9.01
C ILE A 59 -5.27 5.26 8.91
N ASN A 60 -6.35 4.78 9.52
CA ASN A 60 -7.66 5.45 9.52
C ASN A 60 -7.60 6.81 10.22
N ASN A 61 -6.92 6.90 11.36
CA ASN A 61 -6.75 8.16 12.08
C ASN A 61 -5.97 9.19 11.24
N GLU A 62 -4.87 8.80 10.59
CA GLU A 62 -4.13 9.69 9.69
C GLU A 62 -4.99 10.15 8.50
N LEU A 63 -5.77 9.24 7.91
CA LEU A 63 -6.71 9.58 6.82
C LEU A 63 -7.76 10.59 7.29
N TYR A 64 -8.36 10.35 8.45
CA TYR A 64 -9.37 11.24 9.03
C TYR A 64 -8.80 12.63 9.27
N GLU A 65 -7.62 12.74 9.88
CA GLU A 65 -6.96 14.03 10.10
C GLU A 65 -6.60 14.73 8.78
N LEU A 66 -6.15 13.99 7.76
CA LEU A 66 -5.87 14.56 6.44
C LEU A 66 -7.10 15.17 5.80
N ILE A 67 -8.26 14.50 5.87
CA ILE A 67 -9.51 14.97 5.26
C ILE A 67 -10.16 16.07 6.10
N ARG A 68 -10.08 15.99 7.44
CA ARG A 68 -10.66 16.97 8.34
C ARG A 68 -10.08 18.39 8.15
N ASN A 69 -8.85 18.45 7.65
CA ASN A 69 -8.07 19.66 7.41
C ASN A 69 -8.06 20.11 5.93
N ILE A 70 -8.95 19.56 5.11
CA ILE A 70 -9.26 20.04 3.74
C ILE A 70 -10.47 20.97 3.82
#